data_AF-A0A961LGJ4-F1
#
_entry.id   AF-A0A961LGJ4-F1
#
_cell.length_a   1.000
_cell.length_b   1.000
_cell.length_c   1.000
_cell.angle_alpha   90.00
_cell.angle_beta   90.00
_cell.angle_gamma   90.00
#
_symmetry.space_group_name_H-M   'P 1'
#
loop_
_entity.id
_entity.type
_entity.pdbx_description
1 polymer ?
#
loop_
_entity_poly.entity_id
_entity_poly.type
_entity_poly.pdbx_seq_one_letter_code
_entity_poly.pdbx_strand_id
1 'polypeptide(L)'
;MTGASTLSKDRRTLTVRVPFAIKKRGGRKLVVAPAGMSWSPPAARIDNTMIKAIARAHRWKRLLEGGHYASVAELAAAEKINESYVCRILRLTLLAPDVVEQILAGSQPPELHMDAVLKPFSVVWQVQRRELLMN
;
A
#
# COMPACT_ATOMS: atom_id res chain seq x y z
N MET A 1 24.86 -3.85 -14.80
CA MET A 1 25.95 -4.72 -14.31
C MET A 1 25.62 -6.15 -14.71
N THR A 2 26.47 -6.76 -15.54
CA THR A 2 26.31 -8.09 -16.15
C THR A 2 26.28 -9.17 -15.07
N GLY A 3 25.25 -10.03 -15.08
CA GLY A 3 25.18 -11.18 -14.18
C GLY A 3 26.40 -12.08 -14.39
N ALA A 4 27.20 -12.29 -13.35
CA ALA A 4 28.34 -13.18 -13.43
C ALA A 4 27.84 -14.63 -13.44
N SER A 5 28.07 -15.34 -14.54
CA SER A 5 27.82 -16.78 -14.65
C SER A 5 29.13 -17.54 -14.48
N THR A 6 29.18 -18.46 -13.53
CA THR A 6 30.31 -19.36 -13.32
C THR A 6 29.88 -20.78 -13.66
N LEU A 7 30.56 -21.39 -14.63
CA LEU A 7 30.38 -22.80 -14.97
C LEU A 7 31.33 -23.65 -14.09
N SER A 8 30.80 -24.69 -13.45
CA SER A 8 31.58 -25.65 -12.68
C SER A 8 32.61 -26.36 -13.57
N LYS A 9 33.75 -26.76 -12.98
CA LYS A 9 34.87 -27.41 -13.71
C LYS A 9 34.45 -28.71 -14.41
N ASP A 10 33.46 -29.41 -13.89
CA ASP A 10 32.86 -30.61 -14.48
C ASP A 10 31.83 -30.31 -15.59
N ARG A 11 31.58 -29.02 -15.88
CA ARG A 11 30.59 -28.50 -16.84
C ARG A 11 29.14 -28.95 -16.60
N ARG A 12 28.82 -29.50 -15.43
CA ARG A 12 27.45 -29.93 -15.10
C ARG A 12 26.59 -28.85 -14.48
N THR A 13 27.20 -27.86 -13.83
CA THR A 13 26.49 -26.84 -13.05
C THR A 13 26.83 -25.44 -13.53
N LEU A 14 25.82 -24.68 -13.95
CA LEU A 14 25.93 -23.26 -14.26
C LEU A 14 25.35 -22.43 -13.12
N THR A 15 26.19 -21.64 -12.45
CA THR A 15 25.76 -20.74 -11.37
C THR A 15 25.62 -19.33 -11.91
N VAL A 16 24.41 -18.78 -11.92
CA VAL A 16 24.14 -17.39 -12.33
C VAL A 16 23.90 -16.55 -11.08
N ARG A 17 24.72 -15.50 -10.88
CA ARG A 17 24.50 -14.52 -9.81
C ARG A 17 23.78 -13.29 -10.35
N VAL A 18 22.50 -13.18 -10.03
CA VAL A 18 21.67 -12.02 -10.37
C VAL A 18 21.49 -11.18 -9.12
N PRO A 19 21.91 -9.89 -9.10
CA PRO A 19 21.55 -9.00 -8.01
C PRO A 19 20.05 -8.71 -8.10
N PHE A 20 19.29 -9.05 -7.05
CA PHE A 20 17.86 -8.76 -6.96
C PHE A 20 17.52 -8.25 -5.55
N ALA A 21 16.47 -7.43 -5.46
CA ALA A 21 15.93 -7.00 -4.18
C ALA A 21 14.54 -7.64 -3.96
N ILE A 22 14.29 -8.14 -2.75
CA ILE A 22 12.97 -8.62 -2.34
C ILE A 22 12.24 -7.47 -1.65
N LYS A 23 11.16 -6.99 -2.26
CA LYS A 23 10.21 -6.08 -1.59
C LYS A 23 8.95 -6.86 -1.19
N LYS A 24 8.26 -6.45 -0.13
CA LYS A 24 6.97 -7.03 0.27
C LYS A 24 5.84 -6.05 -0.05
N ARG A 25 4.74 -6.53 -0.65
CA ARG A 25 3.49 -5.77 -0.84
C ARG A 25 2.30 -6.62 -0.43
N GLY A 26 1.57 -6.22 0.60
CA GLY A 26 0.41 -6.96 1.12
C GLY A 26 0.73 -8.43 1.47
N GLY A 27 1.88 -8.69 2.08
CA GLY A 27 2.35 -10.05 2.42
C GLY A 27 2.96 -10.85 1.26
N ARG A 28 2.95 -10.34 0.02
CA ARG A 28 3.50 -11.03 -1.16
C ARG A 28 4.94 -10.58 -1.44
N LYS A 29 5.83 -11.52 -1.77
CA LYS A 29 7.22 -11.26 -2.18
C LYS A 29 7.25 -10.75 -3.63
N LEU A 30 7.83 -9.58 -3.85
CA LEU A 30 8.12 -9.00 -5.17
C LEU A 30 9.62 -9.14 -5.43
N VAL A 31 9.97 -9.69 -6.60
CA VAL A 31 11.35 -9.72 -7.11
C VAL A 31 11.57 -8.44 -7.91
N VAL A 32 12.52 -7.61 -7.48
CA VAL A 32 12.90 -6.37 -8.17
C VAL A 32 14.18 -6.63 -8.96
N ALA A 33 14.12 -6.38 -10.27
CA ALA A 33 15.27 -6.48 -11.17
C ALA A 33 16.27 -5.33 -10.94
N PRO A 34 17.57 -5.54 -11.21
CA PRO A 34 18.58 -4.50 -11.07
C PRO A 34 18.39 -3.38 -12.10
N ALA A 35 18.82 -2.16 -11.74
CA ALA A 35 18.65 -0.97 -12.56
C ALA A 35 19.24 -1.15 -13.98
N GLY A 36 18.46 -0.75 -15.01
CA GLY A 36 18.87 -0.78 -16.41
C GLY A 36 18.43 -2.03 -17.21
N MET A 37 17.65 -2.93 -16.63
CA MET A 37 17.05 -4.06 -17.36
C MET A 37 15.54 -3.83 -17.53
N SER A 38 15.02 -3.88 -18.76
CA SER A 38 13.61 -3.64 -19.08
C SER A 38 12.74 -4.82 -18.64
N TRP A 39 12.60 -5.01 -17.33
CA TRP A 39 11.48 -5.75 -16.76
C TRP A 39 10.32 -4.78 -16.65
N SER A 40 9.27 -4.98 -17.44
CA SER A 40 8.02 -4.22 -17.25
C SER A 40 7.46 -4.64 -15.88
N PRO A 41 7.42 -3.75 -14.87
CA PRO A 41 6.81 -4.11 -13.60
C PRO A 41 5.40 -4.61 -13.90
N PRO A 42 4.92 -5.70 -13.26
CA PRO A 42 3.55 -6.13 -13.45
C PRO A 42 2.65 -4.91 -13.21
N ALA A 43 1.71 -4.68 -14.13
CA ALA A 43 0.80 -3.53 -14.10
C ALA A 43 0.34 -3.28 -12.67
N ALA A 44 0.40 -2.03 -12.23
CA ALA A 44 0.19 -1.66 -10.84
C ALA A 44 -1.17 -2.22 -10.39
N ARG A 45 -1.11 -3.34 -9.66
CA ARG A 45 -2.31 -4.11 -9.32
C ARG A 45 -3.09 -3.30 -8.29
N ILE A 46 -4.36 -3.09 -8.60
CA ILE A 46 -5.35 -2.50 -7.71
C ILE A 46 -5.22 -3.15 -6.32
N ASP A 47 -4.90 -2.34 -5.30
CA ASP A 47 -4.79 -2.83 -3.93
C ASP A 47 -6.18 -2.93 -3.30
N ASN A 48 -6.83 -4.08 -3.52
CA ASN A 48 -8.15 -4.38 -2.96
C ASN A 48 -8.24 -4.17 -1.44
N THR A 49 -7.11 -4.22 -0.72
CA THR A 49 -7.10 -3.98 0.72
C THR A 49 -7.26 -2.48 1.01
N MET A 50 -6.51 -1.64 0.30
CA MET A 50 -6.63 -0.17 0.39
C MET A 50 -8.00 0.31 -0.02
N ILE A 51 -8.54 -0.21 -1.12
CA ILE A 51 -9.89 0.14 -1.58
C ILE A 51 -10.93 -0.21 -0.52
N LYS A 52 -10.89 -1.43 0.03
CA LYS A 52 -11.82 -1.85 1.09
C LYS A 52 -11.67 -1.00 2.35
N ALA A 53 -10.45 -0.61 2.71
CA ALA A 53 -10.21 0.25 3.87
C ALA A 53 -10.82 1.65 3.67
N ILE A 54 -10.63 2.27 2.50
CA ILE A 54 -11.22 3.57 2.15
C ILE A 54 -12.74 3.48 2.14
N ALA A 55 -13.31 2.46 1.47
CA ALA A 55 -14.76 2.25 1.45
C ALA A 55 -15.34 2.09 2.86
N ARG A 56 -14.65 1.33 3.72
CA ARG A 56 -15.04 1.14 5.12
C ARG A 56 -14.95 2.44 5.91
N ALA A 57 -13.90 3.25 5.71
CA ALA A 57 -13.76 4.55 6.35
C ALA A 57 -14.95 5.47 6.07
N HIS A 58 -15.34 5.61 4.80
CA HIS A 58 -16.50 6.42 4.41
C HIS A 58 -17.84 5.83 4.86
N ARG A 59 -17.98 4.49 4.90
CA ARG A 59 -19.17 3.84 5.47
C ARG A 59 -19.29 4.13 6.97
N TRP A 60 -18.23 3.95 7.72
CA TRP A 60 -18.21 4.18 9.16
C TRP A 60 -18.42 5.64 9.53
N LYS A 61 -17.81 6.56 8.78
CA LYS A 61 -18.09 8.00 8.91
C LYS A 61 -19.59 8.29 8.79
N ARG A 62 -20.27 7.77 7.77
CA ARG A 62 -21.71 7.96 7.59
C ARG A 62 -22.55 7.35 8.72
N LEU A 63 -22.14 6.20 9.26
CA LEU A 63 -22.86 5.57 10.39
C LEU A 63 -22.72 6.41 11.67
N LEU A 64 -21.55 7.00 11.91
CA LEU A 64 -21.32 7.91 13.03
C LEU A 64 -22.07 9.24 12.85
N GLU A 65 -21.92 9.88 11.70
CA GLU A 65 -22.60 11.16 11.39
C GLU A 65 -24.12 11.01 11.34
N GLY A 66 -24.61 9.84 10.92
CA GLY A 66 -26.03 9.49 10.93
C GLY A 66 -26.54 8.99 12.28
N GLY A 67 -25.73 9.03 13.36
CA GLY A 67 -26.15 8.64 14.71
C GLY A 67 -26.49 7.16 14.91
N HIS A 68 -26.11 6.28 13.98
CA HIS A 68 -26.32 4.83 14.13
C HIS A 68 -25.44 4.23 15.23
N TYR A 69 -24.32 4.89 15.50
CA TYR A 69 -23.47 4.66 16.67
C TYR A 69 -23.16 6.00 17.30
N ALA A 70 -23.25 6.08 18.63
CA ALA A 70 -23.00 7.30 19.39
C ALA A 70 -21.50 7.64 19.52
N SER A 71 -20.62 6.66 19.33
CA SER A 71 -19.18 6.86 19.47
C SER A 71 -18.35 5.87 18.63
N VAL A 72 -17.06 6.19 18.47
CA VAL A 72 -16.08 5.28 17.84
C VAL A 72 -15.92 4.00 18.67
N ALA A 73 -15.98 4.08 20.00
CA ALA A 73 -15.92 2.91 20.88
C ALA A 73 -17.09 1.95 20.65
N GLU A 74 -18.31 2.47 20.49
CA GLU A 74 -19.49 1.66 20.20
C GLU A 74 -19.40 1.00 18.83
N LEU A 75 -19.01 1.76 17.79
CA LEU A 75 -18.77 1.23 16.46
C LEU A 75 -17.71 0.12 16.49
N ALA A 76 -16.62 0.31 17.24
CA ALA A 76 -15.55 -0.67 17.39
C ALA A 76 -16.03 -1.96 18.05
N ALA A 77 -16.84 -1.85 19.11
CA ALA A 77 -17.46 -3.00 19.76
C ALA A 77 -18.40 -3.76 18.81
N ALA A 78 -19.24 -3.04 18.05
CA ALA A 78 -20.17 -3.63 17.09
C ALA A 78 -19.46 -4.36 15.94
N GLU A 79 -18.39 -3.78 15.41
CA GLU A 79 -17.58 -4.37 14.34
C GLU A 79 -16.60 -5.44 14.87
N LYS A 80 -16.48 -5.61 16.20
CA LYS A 80 -15.52 -6.52 16.88
C LYS A 80 -14.07 -6.24 16.50
N ILE A 81 -13.73 -4.96 16.42
CA ILE A 81 -12.40 -4.49 16.03
C ILE A 81 -11.87 -3.55 17.11
N ASN A 82 -10.55 -3.49 17.28
CA ASN A 82 -9.94 -2.56 18.22
C ASN A 82 -10.23 -1.10 17.83
N GLU A 83 -10.64 -0.29 18.80
CA GLU A 83 -10.98 1.13 18.62
C GLU A 83 -9.84 1.93 17.96
N SER A 84 -8.58 1.69 18.35
CA SER A 84 -7.41 2.33 17.74
C SER A 84 -7.31 2.02 16.24
N TYR A 85 -7.71 0.83 15.80
CA TYR A 85 -7.72 0.48 14.38
C TYR A 85 -8.88 1.18 13.67
N VAL A 86 -10.06 1.27 14.31
CA VAL A 86 -11.20 2.03 13.77
C VAL A 86 -10.81 3.49 13.54
N CYS A 87 -10.15 4.13 14.50
CA CYS A 87 -9.61 5.49 14.36
C CYS A 87 -8.63 5.63 13.19
N ARG A 88 -7.71 4.67 13.00
CA ARG A 88 -6.77 4.68 11.87
C ARG A 88 -7.48 4.58 10.52
N ILE A 89 -8.51 3.74 10.43
CA ILE A 89 -9.30 3.59 9.21
C ILE A 89 -10.13 4.84 8.96
N LEU A 90 -10.81 5.40 9.97
CA LEU A 90 -11.58 6.64 9.83
C LEU A 90 -10.74 7.81 9.34
N ARG A 91 -9.46 7.88 9.72
CA ARG A 91 -8.51 8.90 9.22
C ARG A 91 -8.38 8.89 7.70
N LEU A 92 -8.58 7.74 7.03
CA LEU A 92 -8.52 7.65 5.57
C LEU A 92 -9.55 8.55 4.87
N THR A 93 -10.63 8.96 5.57
CA THR A 93 -11.58 9.95 5.05
C THR A 93 -10.99 11.35 4.88
N LEU A 94 -9.79 11.61 5.42
CA LEU A 94 -9.05 12.87 5.33
C LEU A 94 -8.04 12.89 4.18
N LEU A 95 -7.93 11.80 3.41
CA LEU A 95 -7.06 11.76 2.24
C LEU A 95 -7.51 12.78 1.19
N ALA A 96 -6.54 13.38 0.51
CA ALA A 96 -6.79 14.22 -0.64
C ALA A 96 -7.50 13.41 -1.75
N PRO A 97 -8.50 13.99 -2.44
CA PRO A 97 -9.28 13.27 -3.45
C PRO A 97 -8.43 12.60 -4.53
N ASP A 98 -7.40 13.29 -5.02
CA ASP A 98 -6.46 12.81 -6.03
C ASP A 98 -5.63 11.62 -5.54
N VAL A 99 -5.32 11.54 -4.25
CA VAL A 99 -4.65 10.36 -3.66
C VAL A 99 -5.60 9.16 -3.69
N VAL A 100 -6.87 9.37 -3.34
CA VAL A 100 -7.89 8.31 -3.41
C VAL A 100 -8.09 7.84 -4.85
N GLU A 101 -8.20 8.75 -5.80
CA GLU A 101 -8.32 8.43 -7.23
C GLU A 101 -7.16 7.57 -7.73
N GLN A 102 -5.91 7.92 -7.39
CA GLN A 102 -4.76 7.11 -7.78
C GLN A 102 -4.78 5.71 -7.15
N ILE A 103 -5.21 5.59 -5.89
CA ILE A 103 -5.34 4.29 -5.22
C ILE A 103 -6.41 3.43 -5.90
N LEU A 104 -7.54 4.03 -6.28
CA LEU A 104 -8.64 3.34 -6.96
C LEU A 104 -8.25 2.93 -8.39
N ALA A 105 -7.53 3.80 -9.10
CA ALA A 105 -6.98 3.53 -10.43
C ALA A 105 -5.83 2.50 -10.41
N GLY A 106 -5.29 2.19 -9.22
CA GLY A 106 -4.10 1.37 -9.09
C GLY A 106 -2.82 2.08 -9.55
N SER A 107 -2.86 3.39 -9.81
CA SER A 107 -1.76 4.19 -10.34
C SER A 107 -0.93 4.88 -9.26
N GLN A 108 -1.16 4.56 -7.99
CA GLN A 108 -0.40 5.14 -6.89
C GLN A 108 1.09 4.73 -6.92
N PRO A 109 1.99 5.53 -6.32
CA PRO A 109 3.40 5.15 -6.19
C PRO A 109 3.57 3.80 -5.48
N PRO A 110 4.62 3.02 -5.82
CA PRO A 110 4.86 1.70 -5.22
C PRO A 110 5.09 1.75 -3.69
N GLU A 111 5.54 2.89 -3.18
CA GLU A 111 5.75 3.21 -1.78
C GLU A 111 4.43 3.48 -1.05
N LEU A 112 3.35 3.80 -1.76
CA LEU A 112 2.02 4.04 -1.19
C LEU A 112 1.24 2.73 -1.04
N HIS A 113 1.48 2.04 0.07
CA HIS A 113 0.77 0.83 0.48
C HIS A 113 0.03 1.01 1.81
N MET A 114 -0.73 -0.01 2.23
CA MET A 114 -1.56 0.04 3.45
C MET A 114 -0.82 0.60 4.68
N ASP A 115 0.40 0.12 4.94
CA ASP A 115 1.17 0.56 6.12
C ASP A 115 1.53 2.05 6.07
N ALA A 116 1.67 2.63 4.87
CA ALA A 116 1.93 4.05 4.70
C ALA A 116 0.69 4.89 5.05
N VAL A 117 -0.49 4.52 4.53
CA VAL A 117 -1.74 5.27 4.78
C VAL A 117 -2.31 5.07 6.19
N LEU A 118 -1.92 4.01 6.90
CA LEU A 118 -2.31 3.80 8.31
C LEU A 118 -1.45 4.61 9.30
N LYS A 119 -0.27 5.07 8.89
CA LYS A 119 0.53 6.02 9.69
C LYS A 119 -0.15 7.38 9.73
N PRO A 120 0.11 8.22 10.75
CA PRO A 120 -0.33 9.61 10.73
C PRO A 120 0.19 10.32 9.49
N PHE A 121 -0.69 11.06 8.82
CA PHE A 121 -0.38 11.92 7.68
C PHE A 121 -0.99 13.30 7.91
N SER A 122 -0.44 14.32 7.26
CA SER A 122 -0.92 15.69 7.39
C SER A 122 -2.36 15.83 6.91
N VAL A 123 -3.20 16.63 7.58
CA VAL A 123 -4.54 16.97 7.07
C VAL A 123 -4.49 18.00 5.93
N VAL A 124 -3.35 18.64 5.71
CA VAL A 124 -3.14 19.61 4.64
C VAL A 124 -2.84 18.86 3.34
N TRP A 125 -3.75 18.91 2.38
CA TRP A 125 -3.64 18.14 1.13
C TRP A 125 -2.36 18.41 0.33
N GLN A 126 -1.85 19.64 0.32
CA GLN A 126 -0.58 19.92 -0.38
C GLN A 126 0.61 19.19 0.25
N VAL A 127 0.58 19.00 1.58
CA VAL A 127 1.60 18.21 2.29
C VAL A 127 1.40 16.72 1.99
N GLN A 128 0.16 16.23 2.01
CA GLN A 128 -0.15 14.84 1.65
C GLN A 128 0.35 14.47 0.25
N ARG A 129 0.12 15.32 -0.76
CA ARG A 129 0.58 15.07 -2.14
C ARG A 129 2.09 14.89 -2.20
N ARG A 130 2.82 15.76 -1.52
CA ARG A 130 4.28 15.67 -1.46
C ARG A 130 4.74 14.40 -0.75
N GLU A 131 4.12 14.04 0.37
CA GLU A 131 4.51 12.87 1.17
C GLU A 131 4.08 11.52 0.57
N LEU A 132 2.93 11.47 -0.11
CA LEU A 132 2.30 10.23 -0.57
C LEU A 132 2.40 10.01 -2.07
N LEU A 133 2.56 11.07 -2.89
CA LEU A 133 2.59 10.98 -4.34
C LEU A 133 3.95 11.27 -4.98
N MET A 134 4.82 12.03 -4.31
CA MET A 134 6.08 12.52 -4.88
C MET A 134 7.34 11.84 -4.31
N ASN A 135 7.21 10.63 -3.78
CA ASN A 135 8.27 9.93 -3.06
C ASN A 135 8.82 8.72 -3.80
#